data_AF-A0A7C4CFP5-F1
#
_entry.id   AF-A0A7C4CFP5-F1
#
_cell.length_a   1.000
_cell.length_b   1.000
_cell.length_c   1.000
_cell.angle_alpha   90.00
_cell.angle_beta   90.00
_cell.angle_gamma   90.00
#
_symmetry.space_group_name_H-M   'P 1'
#
loop_
_entity.id
_entity.type
_entity.pdbx_description
1 polymer ?
#
loop_
_entity_poly.entity_id
_entity_poly.type
_entity_poly.pdbx_seq_one_letter_code
_entity_poly.pdbx_strand_id
1 'polypeptide(L)'
;MLHYDVKLLNKAIELGKHKELRDLLVESDIYIDPQAFILAPKVAQEIAYELTKQDDELERTVAAGLRAIDLISNEERLSLSPAEVRFLKMARRIFDDIMKDPHKKIEEALASYESRVEKLKVRDYLEF
;
A
#
# COMPACT_ATOMS: atom_id res chain seq x y z
N MET A 1 -19.10 -5.04 -21.25
CA MET A 1 -18.14 -3.96 -20.98
C MET A 1 -16.72 -4.50 -21.09
N LEU A 2 -16.29 -5.38 -20.18
CA LEU A 2 -14.94 -6.00 -20.15
C LEU A 2 -14.43 -6.58 -21.48
N HIS A 3 -15.30 -7.20 -22.29
CA HIS A 3 -14.90 -7.76 -23.60
C HIS A 3 -14.31 -6.72 -24.55
N TYR A 4 -14.87 -5.51 -24.60
CA TYR A 4 -14.37 -4.46 -25.49
C TYR A 4 -13.08 -3.85 -24.95
N ASP A 5 -12.96 -3.71 -23.63
CA ASP A 5 -11.76 -3.22 -22.96
C ASP A 5 -10.56 -4.14 -23.26
N VAL A 6 -10.75 -5.46 -23.11
CA VAL A 6 -9.70 -6.44 -23.42
C VAL A 6 -9.35 -6.46 -24.91
N LYS A 7 -10.34 -6.30 -25.81
CA LYS A 7 -10.06 -6.18 -27.25
C LYS A 7 -9.20 -4.97 -27.58
N LEU A 8 -9.45 -3.82 -26.95
CA LEU A 8 -8.63 -2.62 -27.11
C LEU A 8 -7.20 -2.86 -26.61
N LEU A 9 -7.04 -3.44 -25.42
CA LEU A 9 -5.73 -3.77 -24.86
C LEU A 9 -4.95 -4.71 -25.77
N ASN A 10 -5.58 -5.78 -26.27
CA ASN A 10 -4.96 -6.72 -27.19
C ASN A 10 -4.55 -6.05 -28.50
N LYS A 11 -5.42 -5.17 -29.05
CA LYS A 11 -5.09 -4.46 -30.28
C LYS A 11 -3.92 -3.49 -30.09
N ALA A 12 -3.80 -2.87 -28.94
CA ALA A 12 -2.65 -2.04 -28.60
C ALA A 12 -1.34 -2.85 -28.52
N ILE A 13 -1.39 -4.10 -28.05
CA ILE A 13 -0.22 -5.02 -28.08
C ILE A 13 0.16 -5.33 -29.53
N GLU A 14 -0.78 -5.75 -30.38
CA GLU A 14 -0.54 -6.06 -31.79
C GLU A 14 0.09 -4.88 -32.55
N LEU A 15 -0.31 -3.66 -32.23
CA LEU A 15 0.17 -2.43 -32.86
C LEU A 15 1.45 -1.86 -32.21
N GLY A 16 1.98 -2.51 -31.17
CA GLY A 16 3.16 -2.02 -30.43
C GLY A 16 2.91 -0.80 -29.53
N LYS A 17 1.65 -0.40 -29.34
CA LYS A 17 1.20 0.80 -28.57
C LYS A 17 0.78 0.50 -27.14
N HIS A 18 0.95 -0.73 -26.66
CA HIS A 18 0.53 -1.13 -25.31
C HIS A 18 1.14 -0.28 -24.18
N LYS A 19 2.38 0.21 -24.33
CA LYS A 19 3.00 1.12 -23.35
C LYS A 19 2.33 2.49 -23.33
N GLU A 20 2.06 3.08 -24.50
CA GLU A 20 1.34 4.35 -24.61
C GLU A 20 -0.06 4.24 -24.00
N LEU A 21 -0.80 3.17 -24.32
CA LEU A 21 -2.14 2.96 -23.76
C LEU A 21 -2.09 2.74 -22.24
N ARG A 22 -1.13 1.95 -21.74
CA ARG A 22 -0.91 1.78 -20.29
C ARG A 22 -0.63 3.13 -19.62
N ASP A 23 0.26 3.92 -20.20
CA ASP A 23 0.66 5.20 -19.62
C ASP A 23 -0.54 6.17 -19.61
N LEU A 24 -1.38 6.17 -20.65
CA LEU A 24 -2.63 6.94 -20.67
C LEU A 24 -3.61 6.51 -19.57
N LEU A 25 -3.77 5.20 -19.34
CA LEU A 25 -4.64 4.67 -18.27
C LEU A 25 -4.12 5.01 -16.88
N VAL A 26 -2.80 5.15 -16.70
CA VAL A 26 -2.21 5.54 -15.42
C VAL A 26 -2.32 7.05 -15.23
N GLU A 27 -1.87 7.82 -16.22
CA GLU A 27 -1.84 9.29 -16.15
C GLU A 27 -3.23 9.92 -16.05
N SER A 28 -4.29 9.23 -16.48
CA SER A 28 -5.67 9.71 -16.27
C SER A 28 -6.06 9.80 -14.79
N ASP A 29 -5.53 8.91 -13.94
CA ASP A 29 -6.03 8.71 -12.58
C ASP A 29 -4.99 8.90 -11.48
N ILE A 30 -3.69 8.76 -11.78
CA ILE A 30 -2.59 8.71 -10.80
C ILE A 30 -2.57 9.85 -9.77
N TYR A 31 -3.11 11.03 -10.11
CA TYR A 31 -3.15 12.19 -9.20
C TYR A 31 -4.54 12.56 -8.68
N ILE A 32 -5.56 11.74 -8.97
CA ILE A 32 -6.93 11.99 -8.48
C ILE A 32 -6.99 11.80 -6.98
N ASP A 33 -6.35 10.76 -6.46
CA ASP A 33 -6.32 10.45 -5.03
C ASP A 33 -5.09 9.61 -4.64
N PRO A 34 -4.76 9.52 -3.34
CA PRO A 34 -3.58 8.80 -2.88
C PRO A 34 -3.60 7.30 -3.17
N GLN A 35 -4.78 6.68 -3.29
CA GLN A 35 -4.95 5.26 -3.54
C GLN A 35 -4.63 4.95 -5.01
N ALA A 36 -5.10 5.78 -5.94
CA ALA A 36 -4.71 5.71 -7.35
C ALA A 36 -3.19 5.89 -7.51
N PHE A 37 -2.59 6.84 -6.76
CA PHE A 37 -1.16 7.08 -6.79
C PHE A 37 -0.33 5.86 -6.37
N ILE A 38 -0.63 5.24 -5.22
CA ILE A 38 0.16 4.09 -4.73
C ILE A 38 -0.01 2.83 -5.60
N LEU A 39 -1.13 2.71 -6.32
CA LEU A 39 -1.40 1.60 -7.23
C LEU A 39 -0.78 1.80 -8.62
N ALA A 40 -0.30 3.01 -8.94
CA ALA A 40 0.38 3.26 -10.20
C ALA A 40 1.62 2.35 -10.32
N PRO A 41 1.85 1.70 -11.48
CA PRO A 41 2.86 0.63 -11.60
C PRO A 41 4.26 0.99 -11.10
N LYS A 42 4.72 2.23 -11.35
CA LYS A 42 6.02 2.71 -10.87
C LYS A 42 6.06 2.85 -9.34
N VAL A 43 5.04 3.46 -8.76
CA VAL A 43 4.93 3.70 -7.31
C VAL A 43 4.79 2.36 -6.57
N ALA A 44 3.93 1.47 -7.07
CA ALA A 44 3.78 0.12 -6.53
C ALA A 44 5.08 -0.69 -6.59
N GLN A 45 5.86 -0.57 -7.68
CA GLN A 45 7.16 -1.21 -7.81
C GLN A 45 8.17 -0.67 -6.78
N GLU A 46 8.18 0.64 -6.52
CA GLU A 46 9.06 1.23 -5.51
C GLU A 46 8.71 0.75 -4.09
N ILE A 47 7.42 0.62 -3.78
CA ILE A 47 6.97 0.04 -2.50
C ILE A 47 7.41 -1.42 -2.44
N ALA A 48 7.18 -2.21 -3.49
CA ALA A 48 7.57 -3.62 -3.58
C ALA A 48 9.07 -3.84 -3.32
N TYR A 49 9.94 -2.96 -3.83
CA TYR A 49 11.36 -3.01 -3.58
C TYR A 49 11.71 -2.84 -2.09
N GLU A 50 10.94 -2.06 -1.33
CA GLU A 50 11.16 -1.90 0.10
C GLU A 50 10.87 -3.18 0.88
N LEU A 51 9.83 -3.93 0.49
CA LEU A 51 9.53 -5.24 1.10
C LEU A 51 10.70 -6.22 0.92
N THR A 52 11.37 -6.20 -0.23
CA THR A 52 12.48 -7.13 -0.51
C THR A 52 13.73 -6.89 0.35
N LYS A 53 13.79 -5.80 1.10
CA LYS A 53 14.92 -5.45 1.97
C LYS A 53 14.79 -5.99 3.39
N GLN A 54 13.60 -6.45 3.77
CA GLN A 54 13.31 -6.92 5.13
C GLN A 54 13.14 -8.45 5.14
N ASP A 55 13.62 -9.09 6.19
CA ASP A 55 13.52 -10.55 6.35
C ASP A 55 12.23 -10.97 7.07
N ASP A 56 11.79 -10.16 8.05
CA ASP A 56 10.58 -10.40 8.84
C ASP A 56 9.30 -9.86 8.18
N GLU A 57 8.18 -10.58 8.33
CA GLU A 57 6.90 -10.25 7.68
C GLU A 57 6.26 -8.97 8.19
N LEU A 58 6.35 -8.70 9.50
CA LEU A 58 5.83 -7.45 10.07
C LEU A 58 6.71 -6.28 9.62
N GLU A 59 8.03 -6.44 9.67
CA GLU A 59 8.96 -5.41 9.20
C GLU A 59 8.73 -5.07 7.72
N ARG A 60 8.52 -6.07 6.86
CA ARG A 60 8.12 -5.87 5.45
C ARG A 60 6.88 -4.99 5.33
N THR A 61 5.85 -5.32 6.12
CA THR A 61 4.55 -4.62 6.09
C THR A 61 4.70 -3.17 6.53
N VAL A 62 5.45 -2.92 7.61
CA VAL A 62 5.65 -1.58 8.15
C VAL A 62 6.54 -0.75 7.22
N ALA A 63 7.61 -1.33 6.67
CA ALA A 63 8.48 -0.66 5.71
C ALA A 63 7.72 -0.26 4.44
N ALA A 64 6.84 -1.14 3.92
CA ALA A 64 5.95 -0.82 2.81
C ALA A 64 5.03 0.38 3.12
N GLY A 65 4.42 0.37 4.31
CA GLY A 65 3.53 1.44 4.77
C GLY A 65 4.26 2.78 4.92
N LEU A 66 5.45 2.79 5.51
CA LEU A 66 6.30 3.97 5.64
C LEU A 66 6.70 4.51 4.25
N ARG A 67 7.12 3.63 3.34
CA ARG A 67 7.47 4.01 1.97
C ARG A 67 6.28 4.63 1.23
N ALA A 68 5.09 4.05 1.36
CA ALA A 68 3.87 4.61 0.78
C ALA A 68 3.56 6.00 1.34
N ILE A 69 3.67 6.20 2.66
CA ILE A 69 3.46 7.51 3.28
C ILE A 69 4.48 8.52 2.76
N ASP A 70 5.76 8.15 2.62
CA ASP A 70 6.79 9.04 2.07
C ASP A 70 6.50 9.44 0.63
N LEU A 71 6.12 8.48 -0.22
CA LEU A 71 5.80 8.75 -1.62
C LEU A 71 4.60 9.69 -1.75
N ILE A 72 3.52 9.44 -1.01
CA ILE A 72 2.32 10.30 -1.01
C ILE A 72 2.66 11.70 -0.49
N SER A 73 3.45 11.80 0.59
CA SER A 73 3.72 13.09 1.25
C SER A 73 4.65 14.01 0.46
N ASN A 74 5.42 13.44 -0.49
CA ASN A 74 6.39 14.17 -1.31
C ASN A 74 5.90 14.43 -2.74
N GLU A 75 4.71 13.97 -3.12
CA GLU A 75 4.14 14.21 -4.44
C GLU A 75 3.29 15.50 -4.45
N GLU A 76 3.81 16.54 -5.10
CA GLU A 76 3.17 17.85 -5.15
C GLU A 76 1.90 17.88 -6.02
N ARG A 77 1.77 16.95 -6.97
CA ARG A 77 0.60 16.86 -7.85
C ARG A 77 -0.61 16.25 -7.15
N LEU A 78 -0.43 15.63 -5.98
CA LEU A 78 -1.54 15.14 -5.16
C LEU A 78 -2.14 16.25 -4.31
N SER A 79 -3.45 16.47 -4.48
CA SER A 79 -4.19 17.41 -3.64
C SER A 79 -4.72 16.70 -2.39
N LEU A 80 -3.94 16.75 -1.31
CA LEU A 80 -4.34 16.19 -0.01
C LEU A 80 -5.10 17.21 0.82
N SER A 81 -6.25 16.80 1.37
CA SER A 81 -6.96 17.58 2.37
C SER A 81 -6.14 17.69 3.66
N PRO A 82 -6.37 18.74 4.49
CA PRO A 82 -5.73 18.83 5.80
C PRO A 82 -6.01 17.63 6.71
N ALA A 83 -7.14 16.94 6.52
CA ALA A 83 -7.48 15.74 7.27
C ALA A 83 -6.60 14.55 6.85
N GLU A 84 -6.39 14.35 5.56
CA GLU A 84 -5.49 13.30 5.03
C GLU A 84 -4.05 13.53 5.47
N VAL A 85 -3.55 14.76 5.41
CA VAL A 85 -2.19 15.09 5.89
C VAL A 85 -2.05 14.77 7.39
N ARG A 86 -3.06 15.09 8.21
CA ARG A 86 -3.03 14.74 9.64
C ARG A 86 -3.05 13.22 9.85
N PHE A 87 -3.85 12.51 9.06
CA PHE A 87 -3.95 11.05 9.13
C PHE A 87 -2.62 10.39 8.74
N LEU A 88 -1.96 10.83 7.66
CA LEU A 88 -0.65 10.31 7.25
C LEU A 88 0.42 10.51 8.33
N LYS A 89 0.43 11.68 8.99
CA LYS A 89 1.34 11.94 10.12
C LYS A 89 1.06 11.03 11.32
N MET A 90 -0.22 10.76 11.61
CA MET A 90 -0.61 9.83 12.66
C MET A 90 -0.20 8.39 12.32
N ALA A 91 -0.47 7.94 11.10
CA ALA A 91 -0.11 6.61 10.62
C ALA A 91 1.40 6.37 10.68
N ARG A 92 2.20 7.35 10.22
CA ARG A 92 3.66 7.29 10.33
C ARG A 92 4.13 7.07 11.77
N ARG A 93 3.61 7.85 12.72
CA ARG A 93 3.97 7.70 14.14
C ARG A 93 3.64 6.31 14.69
N ILE A 94 2.52 5.72 14.26
CA ILE A 94 2.13 4.37 14.67
C ILE A 94 3.12 3.35 14.11
N PHE A 95 3.46 3.45 12.82
CA PHE A 95 4.44 2.58 12.18
C PHE A 95 5.84 2.70 12.80
N ASP A 96 6.31 3.93 13.05
CA ASP A 96 7.58 4.17 13.74
C ASP A 96 7.58 3.57 15.16
N ASP A 97 6.44 3.59 15.85
CA ASP A 97 6.31 2.99 17.18
C ASP A 97 6.28 1.46 17.14
N ILE A 98 5.68 0.87 16.10
CA ILE A 98 5.70 -0.58 15.86
C ILE A 98 7.15 -1.06 15.66
N MET A 99 7.93 -0.34 14.86
CA MET A 99 9.32 -0.73 14.54
C MET A 99 10.29 -0.67 15.72
N LYS A 100 9.94 -0.01 16.84
CA LYS A 100 10.82 0.03 18.02
C LYS A 100 10.91 -1.32 18.73
N ASP A 101 9.82 -2.07 18.75
CA ASP A 101 9.72 -3.39 19.39
C ASP A 101 8.60 -4.21 18.73
N PRO A 102 8.83 -4.75 17.52
CA PRO A 102 7.80 -5.39 16.70
C PRO A 102 7.11 -6.56 17.41
N HIS A 103 7.88 -7.43 18.06
CA HIS A 103 7.35 -8.61 18.77
C HIS A 103 6.43 -8.22 19.92
N LYS A 104 6.86 -7.29 20.77
CA LYS A 104 6.04 -6.82 21.89
C LYS A 104 4.74 -6.18 21.40
N LYS A 105 4.80 -5.44 20.30
CA LYS A 105 3.62 -4.78 19.71
C LYS A 105 2.61 -5.78 19.17
N ILE A 106 3.07 -6.88 18.58
CA ILE A 106 2.20 -8.00 18.18
C ILE A 106 1.54 -8.61 19.41
N GLU A 107 2.29 -8.94 20.46
CA GLU A 107 1.73 -9.55 21.69
C GLU A 107 0.67 -8.64 22.34
N GLU A 108 0.97 -7.35 22.50
CA GLU A 108 0.04 -6.35 23.02
C GLU A 108 -1.24 -6.26 22.15
N ALA A 109 -1.09 -6.29 20.82
CA ALA A 109 -2.21 -6.25 19.89
C ALA A 109 -3.07 -7.51 20.00
N LEU A 110 -2.46 -8.70 20.02
CA LEU A 110 -3.18 -9.98 20.14
C LEU A 110 -3.99 -10.05 21.42
N ALA A 111 -3.40 -9.72 22.57
CA ALA A 111 -4.10 -9.68 23.86
C ALA A 111 -5.27 -8.69 23.86
N SER A 112 -5.07 -7.51 23.25
CA SER A 112 -6.11 -6.49 23.09
C SER A 112 -7.27 -6.99 22.22
N TYR A 113 -6.98 -7.57 21.06
CA TYR A 113 -8.01 -8.04 20.14
C TYR A 113 -8.76 -9.27 20.65
N GLU A 114 -8.09 -10.23 21.29
CA GLU A 114 -8.75 -11.40 21.88
C GLU A 114 -9.75 -11.00 22.98
N SER A 115 -9.43 -9.96 23.76
CA SER A 115 -10.38 -9.43 24.77
C SER A 115 -11.56 -8.66 24.18
N ARG A 116 -11.40 -8.08 22.98
CA ARG A 116 -12.39 -7.19 22.34
C ARG A 116 -13.23 -7.87 21.27
N VAL A 117 -12.74 -8.97 20.71
CA VAL A 117 -13.35 -9.67 19.57
C VAL A 117 -13.61 -11.12 19.98
N GLU A 118 -14.84 -11.40 20.40
CA GLU A 118 -15.27 -12.71 20.92
C GLU A 118 -14.95 -13.89 20.00
N LYS A 119 -14.92 -13.66 18.68
CA LYS A 119 -14.65 -14.68 17.67
C LYS A 119 -13.16 -14.85 17.32
N LEU A 120 -12.31 -13.92 17.74
CA LEU A 120 -10.88 -14.01 17.47
C LEU A 120 -10.24 -14.95 18.50
N LYS A 121 -9.69 -16.07 18.03
CA LYS A 121 -8.88 -16.97 18.85
C LYS A 121 -7.47 -16.93 18.31
N VAL A 122 -6.55 -16.34 19.07
CA VAL A 122 -5.16 -16.12 18.63
C VAL A 122 -4.48 -17.43 18.22
N ARG A 123 -4.80 -18.52 18.92
CA ARG A 123 -4.34 -19.88 18.62
C ARG A 123 -4.63 -20.36 17.18
N ASP A 124 -5.64 -19.80 16.51
CA ASP A 124 -6.02 -20.20 15.15
C ASP A 124 -5.04 -19.62 14.10
N TYR A 125 -4.15 -18.70 14.50
CA TYR A 125 -3.18 -17.99 13.64
C TYR A 125 -1.72 -18.21 14.05
N LEU A 126 -1.47 -18.87 15.17
CA LEU A 126 -0.13 -19.28 15.59
C LEU A 126 0.09 -20.71 15.09
N GLU A 127 0.80 -20.87 13.98
CA GLU A 127 1.27 -22.20 13.58
C GLU A 127 2.29 -22.69 14.62
N PHE A 128 1.96 -23.79 15.28
CA PHE A 128 2.88 -24.57 16.13
C PHE A 128 3.49 -25.71 15.33
#